data_AF-A0A518BH73-F1
#
_entry.id   AF-A0A518BH73-F1
#
_cell.length_a   1.000
_cell.length_b   1.000
_cell.length_c   1.000
_cell.angle_alpha   90.00
_cell.angle_beta   90.00
_cell.angle_gamma   90.00
#
_symmetry.space_group_name_H-M   'P 1'
#
loop_
_entity.id
_entity.type
_entity.pdbx_description
1 polymer ?
#
loop_
_entity_poly.entity_id
_entity_poly.type
_entity_poly.pdbx_seq_one_letter_code
_entity_poly.pdbx_strand_id
1 'polypeptide(L)'
;MLVRAHRAVGRALLRLPRLGGAVLTAVWAVTIYLLSDSSNPLPVAPPVPLFVNNMAHAPLFGFLCFLALVAAPRRMEPFPWPRIDRRTCTWILAAVLCYALFDEWHQSWVPGRDSSLGDVLTDLTGACSVLWVASGLGRPSFRTRSLVIRLVLCLAACASAAAIATWAMPAPQPR
;
A
#
# COMPACT_ATOMS: atom_id res chain seq x y z
N MET A 1 -17.24 15.45 10.37
CA MET A 1 -15.90 16.07 10.44
C MET A 1 -14.84 15.20 9.76
N LEU A 2 -14.77 13.89 10.02
CA LEU A 2 -13.75 12.96 9.49
C LEU A 2 -13.51 13.02 7.96
N VAL A 3 -14.56 12.94 7.14
CA VAL A 3 -14.44 13.01 5.66
C VAL A 3 -13.86 14.34 5.20
N ARG A 4 -14.23 15.45 5.85
CA ARG A 4 -13.72 16.79 5.50
C ARG A 4 -12.22 16.89 5.80
N ALA A 5 -11.77 16.34 6.93
CA ALA A 5 -10.35 16.29 7.29
C ALA A 5 -9.53 15.49 6.26
N HIS A 6 -9.97 14.28 5.91
CA HIS A 6 -9.29 13.44 4.90
C HIS A 6 -9.24 14.11 3.53
N ARG A 7 -10.34 14.76 3.10
CA ARG A 7 -10.34 15.56 1.86
C ARG A 7 -9.41 16.76 1.93
N ALA A 8 -9.28 17.42 3.08
CA ALA A 8 -8.39 18.56 3.25
C ALA A 8 -6.92 18.15 3.07
N VAL A 9 -6.51 17.04 3.70
CA VAL A 9 -5.16 16.46 3.51
C VAL A 9 -4.93 16.09 2.04
N GLY A 10 -5.86 15.35 1.43
CA GLY A 10 -5.76 14.98 0.01
C GLY A 10 -5.62 16.21 -0.90
N ARG A 11 -6.44 17.25 -0.71
CA ARG A 11 -6.36 18.48 -1.50
C ARG A 11 -5.07 19.26 -1.26
N ALA A 12 -4.53 19.27 -0.05
CA ALA A 12 -3.25 19.90 0.24
C ALA A 12 -2.12 19.22 -0.54
N LEU A 13 -2.07 17.88 -0.54
CA LEU A 13 -1.07 17.11 -1.30
C LEU A 13 -1.25 17.27 -2.80
N LEU A 14 -2.49 17.37 -3.28
CA LEU A 14 -2.77 17.63 -4.70
C LEU A 14 -2.41 19.05 -5.14
N ARG A 15 -1.92 19.93 -4.26
CA ARG A 15 -1.27 21.18 -4.69
C ARG A 15 0.10 20.94 -5.31
N LEU A 16 0.74 19.82 -4.99
CA LEU A 16 1.99 19.44 -5.63
C LEU A 16 1.77 19.22 -7.12
N PRO A 17 2.72 19.60 -7.99
CA PRO A 17 2.70 19.18 -9.39
C PRO A 17 2.77 17.65 -9.47
N ARG A 18 2.26 17.07 -10.56
CA ARG A 18 2.25 15.61 -10.74
C ARG A 18 3.65 15.00 -10.67
N LEU A 19 4.66 15.72 -11.18
CA LEU A 19 6.06 15.35 -11.05
C LEU A 19 6.51 15.27 -9.59
N GLY A 20 6.09 16.22 -8.75
CA GLY A 20 6.38 16.16 -7.30
C GLY A 20 5.77 14.92 -6.65
N GLY A 21 4.54 14.55 -7.03
CA GLY A 21 3.95 13.28 -6.63
C GLY A 21 4.78 12.06 -7.07
N ALA A 22 5.26 12.05 -8.33
CA ALA A 22 6.08 10.97 -8.85
C ALA A 22 7.44 10.85 -8.14
N VAL A 23 8.07 11.98 -7.83
CA VAL A 23 9.30 12.03 -7.03
C VAL A 23 9.06 11.46 -5.63
N LEU A 24 7.96 11.84 -4.96
CA LEU A 24 7.62 11.27 -3.65
C LEU A 24 7.39 9.76 -3.72
N THR A 25 6.70 9.27 -4.75
CA THR A 25 6.52 7.83 -4.98
C THR A 25 7.87 7.13 -5.15
N ALA A 26 8.78 7.69 -5.94
CA ALA A 26 10.11 7.12 -6.17
C ALA A 26 10.95 7.13 -4.89
N VAL A 27 10.94 8.24 -4.14
CA VAL A 27 11.61 8.32 -2.83
C VAL A 27 11.07 7.26 -1.88
N TRP A 28 9.76 7.07 -1.83
CA TRP A 28 9.17 6.05 -0.98
C TRP A 28 9.49 4.62 -1.42
N ALA A 29 9.53 4.36 -2.73
CA ALA A 29 10.02 3.09 -3.26
C ALA A 29 11.46 2.85 -2.82
N VAL A 30 12.35 3.84 -2.95
CA VAL A 30 13.74 3.74 -2.43
C VAL A 30 13.74 3.46 -0.93
N THR A 31 12.87 4.09 -0.13
CA THR A 31 12.75 3.78 1.30
C THR A 31 12.36 2.32 1.54
N ILE A 32 11.39 1.77 0.81
CA ILE A 32 11.01 0.35 0.91
C ILE A 32 12.22 -0.53 0.57
N TYR A 33 12.89 -0.26 -0.55
CA TYR A 33 14.08 -1.01 -0.96
C TYR A 33 15.17 -1.03 0.12
N LEU A 34 15.47 0.13 0.73
CA LEU A 34 16.45 0.21 1.81
C LEU A 34 16.03 -0.55 3.08
N LEU A 35 14.72 -0.61 3.37
CA LEU A 35 14.19 -1.42 4.46
C LEU A 35 14.30 -2.92 4.14
N SER A 36 14.01 -3.31 2.90
CA SER A 36 14.08 -4.69 2.41
C SER A 36 15.53 -5.20 2.31
N ASP A 37 16.50 -4.32 2.05
CA ASP A 37 17.93 -4.64 1.98
C ASP A 37 18.56 -4.96 3.35
N SER A 38 17.92 -4.53 4.44
CA SER A 38 18.44 -4.80 5.78
C SER A 38 18.36 -6.30 6.11
N SER A 39 19.49 -6.96 6.32
CA SER A 39 19.54 -8.36 6.78
C SER A 39 19.23 -8.41 8.28
N ASN A 40 17.98 -8.70 8.61
CA ASN A 40 17.59 -9.03 9.98
C ASN A 40 17.33 -10.54 10.04
N PRO A 41 18.36 -11.38 10.28
CA PRO A 41 18.13 -12.79 10.60
C PRO A 41 17.37 -12.83 11.92
N LEU A 42 16.05 -12.76 11.86
CA LEU A 42 15.23 -13.04 13.02
C LEU A 42 15.32 -14.56 13.21
N PRO A 43 15.91 -15.05 14.33
CA PRO A 43 15.75 -16.47 14.66
C PRO A 43 14.26 -16.80 14.64
N VAL A 44 13.86 -17.91 14.00
CA VAL A 44 12.47 -18.36 13.77
C VAL A 44 11.49 -17.59 14.65
N ALA A 45 11.01 -16.46 14.11
CA ALA A 45 10.29 -15.53 14.95
C ALA A 45 9.01 -16.21 15.43
N PRO A 46 8.59 -16.02 16.70
CA PRO A 46 7.31 -16.52 17.15
C PRO A 46 6.20 -16.01 16.20
N PRO A 47 5.06 -16.72 16.08
CA PRO A 47 4.03 -16.38 15.10
C PRO A 47 3.50 -14.94 15.18
N VAL A 48 3.49 -14.35 16.38
CA VAL A 48 2.99 -12.98 16.60
C VAL A 48 3.94 -11.92 16.01
N PRO A 49 5.25 -11.90 16.31
CA PRO A 49 6.20 -11.06 15.59
C PRO A 49 6.18 -11.21 14.06
N LEU A 50 6.03 -12.44 13.56
CA LEU A 50 5.93 -12.69 12.12
C LEU A 50 4.66 -12.06 11.53
N PHE A 51 3.52 -12.23 12.20
CA PHE A 51 2.28 -11.56 11.81
C PHE A 51 2.41 -10.03 11.80
N VAL A 52 3.07 -9.44 12.79
CA VAL A 52 3.28 -7.98 12.83
C VAL A 52 4.17 -7.53 11.66
N ASN A 53 5.21 -8.29 11.33
CA ASN A 53 6.06 -8.01 10.18
C ASN A 53 5.25 -8.08 8.88
N ASN A 54 4.54 -9.18 8.65
CA ASN A 54 3.70 -9.36 7.47
C ASN A 54 2.60 -8.29 7.41
N MET A 55 2.06 -7.84 8.55
CA MET A 55 1.08 -6.75 8.59
C MET A 55 1.68 -5.39 8.23
N ALA A 56 2.99 -5.16 8.41
CA ALA A 56 3.66 -3.91 8.10
C ALA A 56 3.78 -3.64 6.58
N HIS A 57 3.72 -4.70 5.77
CA HIS A 57 3.66 -4.61 4.30
C HIS A 57 2.46 -3.78 3.81
N ALA A 58 1.29 -4.00 4.40
CA ALA A 58 0.07 -3.31 3.99
C ALA A 58 0.15 -1.77 4.07
N PRO A 59 0.59 -1.13 5.18
CA PRO A 59 0.79 0.31 5.21
C PRO A 59 1.96 0.79 4.33
N LEU A 60 3.05 0.01 4.17
CA LEU A 60 4.17 0.39 3.30
C LEU A 60 3.74 0.54 1.84
N PHE A 61 3.10 -0.50 1.28
CA PHE A 61 2.66 -0.51 -0.12
C PHE A 61 1.35 0.24 -0.33
N GLY A 62 0.49 0.31 0.70
CA GLY A 62 -0.64 1.23 0.72
C GLY A 62 -0.17 2.68 0.57
N PHE A 63 0.87 3.09 1.29
CA PHE A 63 1.42 4.45 1.17
C PHE A 63 2.12 4.69 -0.17
N LEU A 64 2.79 3.68 -0.74
CA LEU A 64 3.30 3.73 -2.11
C LEU A 64 2.17 4.01 -3.12
N CYS A 65 1.06 3.27 -3.01
CA CYS A 65 -0.14 3.50 -3.83
C CYS A 65 -0.74 4.90 -3.62
N PHE A 66 -0.76 5.38 -2.38
CA PHE A 66 -1.24 6.72 -2.05
C PHE A 66 -0.41 7.81 -2.73
N LEU A 67 0.92 7.72 -2.71
CA LEU A 67 1.81 8.66 -3.39
C LEU A 67 1.66 8.57 -4.92
N ALA A 68 1.50 7.35 -5.45
CA ALA A 68 1.20 7.15 -6.87
C ALA A 68 -0.12 7.86 -7.29
N LEU A 69 -1.13 7.90 -6.42
CA LEU A 69 -2.36 8.68 -6.65
C LEU A 69 -2.13 10.20 -6.68
N VAL A 70 -1.14 10.72 -5.96
CA VAL A 70 -0.78 12.16 -6.03
C VAL A 70 -0.21 12.52 -7.40
N ALA A 71 0.52 11.59 -8.04
CA ALA A 71 1.07 11.71 -9.39
C ALA A 71 0.04 11.46 -10.51
N ALA A 72 -1.07 10.78 -10.20
CA ALA A 72 -2.08 10.37 -11.16
C ALA A 72 -2.79 11.55 -11.86
N PRO A 73 -3.38 11.33 -13.05
CA PRO A 73 -4.27 12.30 -13.68
C PRO A 73 -5.37 12.74 -12.72
N ARG A 74 -5.75 14.02 -12.80
CA ARG A 74 -6.74 14.63 -11.90
C ARG A 74 -7.99 14.99 -12.67
N ARG A 75 -9.13 14.93 -12.00
CA ARG A 75 -10.37 15.58 -12.43
C ARG A 75 -10.58 16.84 -11.60
N MET A 76 -11.20 17.86 -12.18
CA MET A 76 -11.45 19.14 -11.53
C MET A 76 -12.84 19.20 -10.89
N GLU A 77 -13.81 18.52 -11.48
CA GLU A 77 -15.18 18.47 -10.99
C GLU A 77 -15.46 17.23 -10.13
N PRO A 78 -16.25 17.35 -9.05
CA PRO A 78 -16.80 18.59 -8.47
C PRO A 78 -15.80 19.34 -7.57
N PHE A 79 -14.59 18.80 -7.44
CA PHE A 79 -13.42 19.42 -6.84
C PHE A 79 -12.18 18.62 -7.29
N PRO A 80 -10.96 19.22 -7.24
CA PRO A 80 -9.73 18.53 -7.61
C PRO A 80 -9.52 17.22 -6.85
N TRP A 81 -9.40 16.12 -7.58
CA TRP A 81 -9.15 14.77 -7.04
C TRP A 81 -8.45 13.88 -8.08
N PRO A 82 -7.70 12.84 -7.69
CA PRO A 82 -7.21 11.83 -8.63
C PRO A 82 -8.38 11.20 -9.41
N ARG A 83 -8.16 10.94 -10.69
CA ARG A 83 -9.08 10.20 -11.53
C ARG A 83 -8.91 8.71 -11.24
N ILE A 84 -9.71 8.18 -10.33
CA ILE A 84 -9.66 6.77 -9.93
C ILE A 84 -10.67 5.99 -10.79
N ASP A 85 -10.33 5.82 -12.07
CA ASP A 85 -11.06 5.00 -13.04
C ASP A 85 -10.37 3.64 -13.24
N ARG A 86 -11.00 2.74 -14.02
CA ARG A 86 -10.45 1.40 -14.28
C ARG A 86 -9.02 1.46 -14.79
N ARG A 87 -8.73 2.34 -15.75
CA ARG A 87 -7.39 2.48 -16.35
C ARG A 87 -6.36 2.89 -15.31
N THR A 88 -6.67 3.90 -14.49
CA THR A 88 -5.74 4.40 -13.47
C THR A 88 -5.52 3.37 -12.37
N CYS A 89 -6.59 2.68 -11.92
CA CYS A 89 -6.47 1.59 -10.97
C CYS A 89 -5.60 0.46 -11.52
N THR A 90 -5.80 0.03 -12.78
CA THR A 90 -5.00 -1.02 -13.41
C THR A 90 -3.52 -0.63 -13.47
N TRP A 91 -3.19 0.59 -13.90
CA TRP A 91 -1.80 1.03 -13.98
C TRP A 91 -1.13 1.13 -12.61
N ILE A 92 -1.81 1.67 -11.60
CA ILE A 92 -1.26 1.76 -10.24
C ILE A 92 -1.09 0.38 -9.63
N LEU A 93 -2.10 -0.50 -9.72
CA LEU A 93 -1.99 -1.85 -9.18
C LEU A 93 -0.94 -2.68 -9.91
N ALA A 94 -0.80 -2.53 -11.23
CA ALA A 94 0.26 -3.18 -11.98
C ALA A 94 1.65 -2.68 -11.54
N ALA A 95 1.82 -1.37 -11.36
CA ALA A 95 3.09 -0.81 -10.87
C ALA A 95 3.42 -1.29 -9.45
N VAL A 96 2.43 -1.31 -8.54
CA VAL A 96 2.60 -1.84 -7.18
C VAL A 96 2.93 -3.34 -7.21
N LEU A 97 2.22 -4.13 -8.03
CA LEU A 97 2.48 -5.56 -8.18
C LEU A 97 3.89 -5.82 -8.71
N CYS A 98 4.30 -5.13 -9.77
CA CYS A 98 5.65 -5.25 -10.30
C CYS A 98 6.70 -4.87 -9.26
N TYR A 99 6.44 -3.83 -8.46
CA TYR A 99 7.36 -3.41 -7.41
C TYR A 99 7.42 -4.42 -6.25
N ALA A 100 6.29 -4.98 -5.81
CA ALA A 100 6.24 -6.02 -4.79
C ALA A 100 6.98 -7.29 -5.22
N LEU A 101 6.74 -7.76 -6.45
CA LEU A 101 7.47 -8.90 -7.00
C LEU A 101 8.98 -8.62 -7.17
N PHE A 102 9.34 -7.39 -7.53
CA PHE A 102 10.74 -6.96 -7.58
C PHE A 102 11.38 -6.95 -6.19
N ASP A 103 10.66 -6.49 -5.16
CA ASP A 103 11.13 -6.47 -3.78
C ASP A 103 11.40 -7.89 -3.28
N GLU A 104 10.46 -8.82 -3.50
CA GLU A 104 10.62 -10.23 -3.18
C GLU A 104 11.81 -10.89 -3.91
N TRP A 105 11.95 -10.59 -5.19
CA TRP A 105 13.10 -11.05 -5.98
C TRP A 105 14.42 -10.49 -5.46
N HIS A 106 14.47 -9.21 -5.10
CA HIS A 106 15.64 -8.58 -4.47
C HIS A 106 15.97 -9.24 -3.13
N GLN A 107 14.98 -9.42 -2.26
CA GLN A 107 15.13 -10.06 -0.95
C GLN A 107 15.65 -11.50 -1.08
N SER A 108 15.33 -12.22 -2.17
CA SER A 108 15.87 -13.57 -2.43
C SER A 108 17.40 -13.63 -2.57
N TRP A 109 18.05 -12.47 -2.73
CA TRP A 109 19.52 -12.34 -2.75
C TRP A 109 20.10 -11.66 -1.51
N VAL A 110 19.26 -11.22 -0.57
CA VAL A 110 19.71 -10.63 0.69
C VAL A 110 19.94 -11.77 1.69
N PRO A 111 21.17 -12.01 2.16
CA PRO A 111 21.44 -13.11 3.09
C PRO A 111 20.62 -12.99 4.37
N GLY A 112 19.96 -14.08 4.79
CA GLY A 112 19.13 -14.10 5.99
C GLY A 112 17.78 -13.37 5.86
N ARG A 113 17.34 -13.04 4.64
CA ARG A 113 15.97 -12.63 4.33
C ARG A 113 15.19 -13.75 3.64
N ASP A 114 13.91 -13.78 3.95
CA ASP A 114 12.98 -14.69 3.30
C ASP A 114 12.25 -13.95 2.17
N SER A 115 11.94 -14.65 1.09
CA SER A 115 11.04 -14.15 0.06
C SER A 115 9.71 -14.89 0.12
N SER A 116 8.59 -14.16 0.18
CA SER A 116 7.24 -14.65 0.40
C SER A 116 6.24 -14.10 -0.61
N LEU A 117 5.53 -14.99 -1.30
CA LEU A 117 4.33 -14.60 -2.06
C LEU A 117 3.19 -14.11 -1.15
N GLY A 118 3.23 -14.44 0.15
CA GLY A 118 2.30 -13.93 1.15
C GLY A 118 2.47 -12.43 1.40
N ASP A 119 3.69 -11.92 1.26
CA ASP A 119 3.97 -10.49 1.42
C ASP A 119 3.42 -9.69 0.24
N VAL A 120 3.59 -10.20 -1.00
CA VAL A 120 2.95 -9.65 -2.21
C VAL A 120 1.42 -9.55 -2.07
N LEU A 121 0.79 -10.57 -1.47
CA LEU A 121 -0.66 -10.54 -1.20
C LEU A 121 -1.02 -9.39 -0.23
N THR A 122 -0.21 -9.19 0.80
CA THR A 122 -0.44 -8.14 1.81
C THR A 122 -0.19 -6.75 1.23
N ASP A 123 0.83 -6.60 0.40
CA ASP A 123 1.15 -5.38 -0.35
C ASP A 123 -0.02 -4.94 -1.24
N LEU A 124 -0.52 -5.87 -2.07
CA LEU A 124 -1.65 -5.61 -2.95
C LEU A 124 -2.94 -5.29 -2.18
N THR A 125 -3.15 -5.94 -1.04
CA THR A 125 -4.31 -5.68 -0.17
C THR A 125 -4.24 -4.25 0.40
N GLY A 126 -3.06 -3.80 0.81
CA GLY A 126 -2.81 -2.42 1.24
C GLY A 126 -3.09 -1.40 0.13
N ALA A 127 -2.58 -1.64 -1.09
CA ALA A 127 -2.82 -0.77 -2.23
C ALA A 127 -4.29 -0.72 -2.66
N CYS A 128 -4.97 -1.88 -2.71
CA CYS A 128 -6.41 -1.96 -2.99
C CYS A 128 -7.23 -1.18 -1.96
N SER A 129 -6.86 -1.28 -0.69
CA SER A 129 -7.51 -0.56 0.41
C SER A 129 -7.43 0.96 0.21
N VAL A 130 -6.25 1.47 -0.15
CA VAL A 130 -6.05 2.89 -0.44
C VAL A 130 -6.87 3.36 -1.64
N LEU A 131 -6.86 2.62 -2.75
CA LEU A 131 -7.71 2.94 -3.92
C LEU A 131 -9.19 2.95 -3.54
N TRP A 132 -9.64 1.98 -2.74
CA TRP A 132 -11.02 1.91 -2.33
C TRP A 132 -11.41 3.08 -1.44
N VAL A 133 -10.61 3.44 -0.44
CA VAL A 133 -10.89 4.61 0.41
C VAL A 133 -10.85 5.91 -0.39
N ALA A 134 -9.80 6.11 -1.20
CA ALA A 134 -9.62 7.31 -2.01
C ALA A 134 -10.72 7.49 -3.07
N SER A 135 -11.20 6.41 -3.69
CA SER A 135 -12.33 6.45 -4.64
C SER A 135 -13.62 6.92 -3.97
N GLY A 136 -13.83 6.56 -2.70
CA GLY A 136 -14.95 7.02 -1.90
C GLY A 136 -14.84 8.50 -1.58
N LEU A 137 -13.70 8.92 -1.03
CA LEU A 137 -13.44 10.31 -0.65
C LEU A 137 -13.63 11.30 -1.80
N GLY A 138 -13.36 10.90 -3.05
CA GLY A 138 -13.61 11.71 -4.24
C GLY A 138 -15.09 11.97 -4.54
N ARG A 139 -16.03 11.15 -4.06
CA ARG A 139 -17.46 11.30 -4.39
C ARG A 139 -18.13 12.31 -3.46
N PRO A 140 -18.88 13.33 -3.95
CA PRO A 140 -19.55 14.32 -3.09
C PRO A 140 -20.41 13.70 -2.00
N SER A 141 -21.18 12.67 -2.37
CA SER A 141 -22.14 11.97 -1.51
C SER A 141 -21.50 11.07 -0.44
N PHE A 142 -20.16 10.97 -0.39
CA PHE A 142 -19.47 10.10 0.54
C PHE A 142 -19.60 10.57 2.00
N ARG A 143 -20.06 9.67 2.86
CA ARG A 143 -20.42 9.96 4.26
C ARG A 143 -19.40 9.37 5.23
N THR A 144 -19.34 9.95 6.44
CA THR A 144 -18.50 9.46 7.55
C THR A 144 -18.73 7.97 7.84
N ARG A 145 -19.99 7.52 7.91
CA ARG A 145 -20.31 6.10 8.13
C ARG A 145 -19.68 5.20 7.07
N SER A 146 -19.75 5.58 5.80
CA SER A 146 -19.13 4.83 4.70
C SER A 146 -17.60 4.82 4.79
N LEU A 147 -16.99 5.92 5.25
CA LEU A 147 -15.55 5.98 5.50
C LEU A 147 -15.14 5.00 6.61
N VAL A 148 -15.83 5.05 7.76
CA VAL A 148 -15.53 4.15 8.90
C VAL A 148 -15.70 2.69 8.51
N ILE A 149 -16.80 2.33 7.83
CA ILE A 149 -17.02 0.96 7.33
C ILE A 149 -15.88 0.52 6.41
N ARG A 150 -15.46 1.36 5.45
CA ARG A 150 -14.33 1.02 4.57
C ARG A 150 -13.04 0.84 5.35
N LEU A 151 -12.73 1.71 6.30
CA LEU A 151 -11.51 1.60 7.11
C LEU A 151 -11.48 0.32 7.94
N VAL A 152 -12.60 -0.05 8.57
CA VAL A 152 -12.72 -1.32 9.33
C VAL A 152 -12.55 -2.52 8.40
N LEU A 153 -13.21 -2.51 7.24
CA LEU A 153 -13.09 -3.61 6.27
C LEU A 153 -11.68 -3.70 5.66
N CYS A 154 -11.03 -2.56 5.39
CA CYS A 154 -9.64 -2.53 4.92
C CYS A 154 -8.69 -3.08 5.99
N LEU A 155 -8.85 -2.66 7.25
CA LEU A 155 -8.04 -3.17 8.36
C LEU A 155 -8.21 -4.68 8.52
N ALA A 156 -9.45 -5.17 8.48
CA ALA A 156 -9.73 -6.61 8.52
C ALA A 156 -9.13 -7.35 7.32
N ALA A 157 -9.22 -6.79 6.11
CA ALA A 157 -8.63 -7.39 4.92
C ALA A 157 -7.09 -7.48 5.00
N CYS A 158 -6.42 -6.40 5.43
CA CYS A 158 -4.97 -6.39 5.64
C CYS A 158 -4.56 -7.40 6.73
N ALA A 159 -5.29 -7.45 7.84
CA ALA A 159 -5.02 -8.42 8.90
C ALA A 159 -5.22 -9.87 8.41
N SER A 160 -6.25 -10.13 7.61
CA SER A 160 -6.46 -11.45 7.00
C SER A 160 -5.36 -11.82 6.00
N ALA A 161 -4.90 -10.87 5.17
CA ALA A 161 -3.79 -11.10 4.24
C ALA A 161 -2.49 -11.42 5.00
N ALA A 162 -2.16 -10.65 6.03
CA ALA A 162 -1.02 -10.90 6.91
C ALA A 162 -1.14 -12.25 7.63
N ALA A 163 -2.36 -12.63 8.04
CA ALA A 163 -2.62 -13.94 8.64
C ALA A 163 -2.35 -15.08 7.65
N ILE A 164 -2.84 -14.96 6.41
CA ILE A 164 -2.57 -15.93 5.35
C ILE A 164 -1.06 -16.04 5.09
N ALA A 165 -0.36 -14.91 4.98
CA ALA A 165 1.10 -14.88 4.81
C ALA A 165 1.84 -15.57 5.97
N THR A 166 1.35 -15.41 7.19
CA THR A 166 1.98 -15.98 8.40
C THR A 166 1.76 -17.49 8.53
N TRP A 167 0.53 -17.96 8.29
CA TRP A 167 0.13 -19.33 8.67
C TRP A 167 -0.17 -20.26 7.50
N ALA A 168 -0.58 -19.73 6.35
CA ALA A 168 -0.96 -20.52 5.18
C ALA A 168 0.09 -20.50 4.06
N MET A 169 0.89 -19.42 3.99
CA MET A 169 1.96 -19.23 3.01
C MET A 169 3.25 -18.77 3.68
N PRO A 170 3.76 -19.51 4.68
CA PRO A 170 4.98 -19.12 5.37
C PRO A 170 6.13 -19.05 4.35
N ALA A 171 6.98 -18.04 4.52
CA ALA A 171 8.12 -17.85 3.66
C ALA A 171 9.05 -19.09 3.70
N PRO A 172 9.68 -19.49 2.59
CA PRO A 172 10.70 -20.53 2.59
C PRO A 172 11.84 -20.12 3.51
N GLN A 173 12.51 -21.09 4.14
CA GLN A 173 13.67 -20.78 4.95
C GLN A 173 14.78 -20.12 4.12
N PRO A 174 15.51 -19.15 4.70
CA PRO A 174 16.54 -18.41 3.99
C PRO A 174 17.68 -19.39 3.65
N ARG A 175 18.24 -19.25 2.45
CA ARG A 175 19.36 -20.08 1.98
C ARG A 175 20.69 -19.66 2.60
#